data_AF-A0A2M7XV83-F1
#
_entry.id   AF-A0A2M7XV83-F1
#
_cell.length_a   1.000
_cell.length_b   1.000
_cell.length_c   1.000
_cell.angle_alpha   90.00
_cell.angle_beta   90.00
_cell.angle_gamma   90.00
#
_symmetry.space_group_name_H-M   'P 1'
#
loop_
_entity.id
_entity.type
_entity.pdbx_description
1 polymer ?
#
loop_
_entity_poly.entity_id
_entity_poly.type
_entity_poly.pdbx_seq_one_letter_code
_entity_poly.pdbx_strand_id
1 'polypeptide(L)'
;MALIAMLILAACGKNDSKKTAVAEIPEGLALGSVTVADGQIVNLPMTLKSELPVLGLQFDIAWDTSLVTLGEPVMVASNEFMSIRSKMGAGRSRSLIFNTQSKAMDLTAGEILTIPVTIHSRMVGETPIQLTQVIVAGSNAKQIDLPVLSGRIILTGTATP
;
A
#
# COMPACT_ATOMS: atom_id res chain seq x y z
N MET A 1 -59.97 10.77 -13.65
CA MET A 1 -59.35 10.63 -12.32
C MET A 1 -58.02 9.91 -12.50
N ALA A 2 -56.92 10.64 -12.37
CA ALA A 2 -55.58 10.07 -12.40
C ALA A 2 -55.22 9.56 -10.99
N LEU A 3 -54.73 8.33 -10.88
CA LEU A 3 -54.08 7.84 -9.67
C LEU A 3 -52.70 7.30 -10.05
N ILE A 4 -51.68 8.00 -9.55
CA ILE A 4 -50.26 7.80 -9.79
C ILE A 4 -49.80 6.57 -8.99
N ALA A 5 -49.26 5.57 -9.67
CA ALA A 5 -48.53 4.48 -9.03
C ALA A 5 -47.09 4.94 -8.75
N MET A 6 -46.77 5.13 -7.48
CA MET A 6 -45.45 5.55 -7.00
C MET A 6 -44.52 4.33 -6.97
N LEU A 7 -43.56 4.28 -7.90
CA LEU A 7 -42.50 3.27 -7.93
C LEU A 7 -41.49 3.58 -6.83
N ILE A 8 -41.44 2.76 -5.78
CA ILE A 8 -40.36 2.82 -4.78
C ILE A 8 -39.19 1.99 -5.32
N LEU A 9 -38.18 2.65 -5.87
CA LEU A 9 -36.87 2.03 -6.05
C LEU A 9 -36.20 1.91 -4.67
N ALA A 10 -36.15 0.69 -4.14
CA ALA A 10 -35.22 0.35 -3.07
C ALA A 10 -33.81 0.34 -3.67
N ALA A 11 -33.05 1.40 -3.44
CA ALA A 11 -31.63 1.44 -3.76
C ALA A 11 -30.89 0.48 -2.80
N CYS A 12 -30.38 -0.63 -3.33
CA CYS A 12 -29.38 -1.43 -2.64
C CYS A 12 -28.14 -0.57 -2.38
N GLY A 13 -27.92 -0.19 -1.12
CA GLY A 13 -26.65 0.36 -0.67
C GLY A 13 -25.57 -0.72 -0.76
N LYS A 14 -24.86 -0.78 -1.89
CA LYS A 14 -23.55 -1.41 -1.94
C LYS A 14 -22.56 -0.41 -1.33
N ASN A 15 -22.00 -0.77 -0.18
CA ASN A 15 -20.82 -0.10 0.36
C ASN A 15 -19.64 -0.39 -0.58
N ASP A 16 -19.53 0.41 -1.64
CA ASP A 16 -18.36 0.42 -2.50
C ASP A 16 -17.25 1.18 -1.76
N SER A 17 -16.47 0.44 -0.96
CA SER A 17 -15.12 0.89 -0.59
C SER A 17 -14.37 1.14 -1.89
N LYS A 18 -14.19 2.42 -2.24
CA LYS A 18 -13.56 2.86 -3.49
C LYS A 18 -12.22 2.15 -3.66
N LYS A 19 -12.14 1.31 -4.70
CA LYS A 19 -10.93 0.58 -5.10
C LYS A 19 -9.81 1.58 -5.40
N THR A 20 -8.81 1.53 -4.53
CA THR A 20 -7.50 2.17 -4.60
C THR A 20 -6.87 2.05 -5.99
N ALA A 21 -6.36 3.15 -6.54
CA ALA A 21 -5.53 3.12 -7.75
C ALA A 21 -4.19 2.46 -7.42
N VAL A 22 -4.05 1.20 -7.83
CA VAL A 22 -2.76 0.51 -7.84
C VAL A 22 -1.90 1.21 -8.89
N ALA A 23 -0.66 1.57 -8.56
CA ALA A 23 0.26 2.09 -9.56
C ALA A 23 0.52 0.98 -10.59
N GLU A 24 -0.06 1.08 -11.79
CA GLU A 24 0.24 0.18 -12.90
C GLU A 24 1.63 0.50 -13.45
N ILE A 25 2.65 -0.07 -12.82
CA ILE A 25 4.01 -0.06 -13.37
C ILE A 25 4.18 -1.26 -14.30
N PRO A 26 4.86 -1.12 -15.46
CA PRO A 26 5.21 -2.26 -16.31
C PRO A 26 6.27 -3.14 -15.63
N GLU A 27 7.27 -2.53 -15.00
CA GLU A 27 8.31 -3.16 -14.19
C GLU A 27 8.75 -2.17 -13.08
N GLY A 28 9.07 -2.67 -11.88
CA GLY A 28 9.56 -1.84 -10.78
C GLY A 28 8.97 -2.19 -9.40
N LEU A 29 9.32 -1.38 -8.41
CA LEU A 29 8.73 -1.39 -7.08
C LEU A 29 7.92 -0.11 -6.87
N ALA A 30 6.63 -0.22 -6.61
CA ALA A 30 5.79 0.94 -6.34
C ALA A 30 5.02 0.78 -5.03
N LEU A 31 5.06 1.84 -4.23
CA LEU A 31 4.11 2.05 -3.15
C LEU A 31 2.86 2.71 -3.72
N GLY A 32 1.69 2.14 -3.45
CA GLY A 32 0.41 2.58 -4.01
C GLY A 32 -0.06 3.93 -3.48
N SER A 33 -1.27 4.33 -3.87
CA SER A 33 -1.93 5.51 -3.34
C SER A 33 -3.34 5.21 -2.89
N VAL A 34 -3.67 5.52 -1.64
CA VAL A 34 -4.98 5.22 -1.05
C VAL A 34 -5.79 6.49 -0.82
N THR A 35 -7.09 6.41 -1.03
CA THR A 35 -8.04 7.47 -0.67
C THR A 35 -8.82 7.03 0.55
N VAL A 36 -8.84 7.84 1.60
CA VAL A 36 -9.38 7.45 2.89
C VAL A 36 -10.08 8.61 3.57
N ALA A 37 -11.17 8.33 4.29
CA ALA A 37 -11.89 9.29 5.12
C ALA A 37 -11.34 9.32 6.56
N ASP A 38 -11.58 10.42 7.28
CA ASP A 38 -11.19 10.55 8.70
C ASP A 38 -11.66 9.34 9.54
N GLY A 39 -10.80 8.90 10.46
CA GLY A 39 -11.07 7.81 11.41
C GLY A 39 -11.06 6.39 10.82
N GLN A 40 -10.80 6.21 9.52
CA GLN A 40 -10.69 4.89 8.90
C GLN A 40 -9.26 4.36 8.93
N ILE A 41 -9.12 3.04 9.11
CA ILE A 41 -7.87 2.32 8.87
C ILE A 41 -7.88 1.87 7.40
N VAL A 42 -6.77 2.12 6.70
CA VAL A 42 -6.59 1.70 5.31
C VAL A 42 -5.26 0.98 5.15
N ASN A 43 -5.18 0.09 4.15
CA ASN A 43 -3.95 -0.61 3.82
C ASN A 43 -3.33 0.00 2.57
N LEU A 44 -2.08 0.46 2.70
CA LEU A 44 -1.28 0.97 1.59
C LEU A 44 -0.59 -0.21 0.89
N PRO A 45 -0.94 -0.54 -0.36
CA PRO A 45 -0.36 -1.69 -1.04
C PRO A 45 1.04 -1.36 -1.56
N MET A 46 1.93 -2.36 -1.55
CA MET A 46 3.20 -2.32 -2.25
C MET A 46 3.18 -3.36 -3.36
N THR A 47 3.51 -2.91 -4.56
CA THR A 47 3.57 -3.73 -5.76
C THR A 47 4.99 -3.87 -6.27
N LEU A 48 5.35 -5.06 -6.73
CA LEU A 48 6.63 -5.37 -7.33
C LEU A 48 6.40 -6.18 -8.60
N LYS A 49 6.98 -5.71 -9.69
CA LYS A 49 7.05 -6.42 -10.96
C LYS A 49 8.51 -6.49 -11.40
N SER A 50 8.93 -7.66 -11.83
CA SER A 50 10.30 -7.96 -12.23
C SER A 50 10.29 -9.18 -13.14
N GLU A 51 11.07 -9.17 -14.21
CA GLU A 51 11.31 -10.38 -15.02
C GLU A 51 12.25 -11.36 -14.32
N LEU A 52 13.04 -10.88 -13.37
CA LEU A 52 13.98 -11.68 -12.59
C LEU A 52 13.36 -12.15 -11.27
N PRO A 53 13.70 -13.38 -10.80
CA PRO A 53 13.27 -13.86 -9.49
C PRO A 53 13.77 -12.96 -8.36
N VAL A 54 12.85 -12.54 -7.48
CA VAL A 54 13.15 -11.73 -6.30
C VAL A 54 13.14 -12.62 -5.07
N LEU A 55 14.24 -12.65 -4.31
CA LEU A 55 14.42 -13.46 -3.10
C LEU A 55 14.42 -12.63 -1.81
N GLY A 56 14.59 -11.31 -1.93
CA GLY A 56 14.54 -10.42 -0.78
C GLY A 56 14.34 -8.97 -1.18
N LEU A 57 13.93 -8.17 -0.20
CA LEU A 57 13.66 -6.76 -0.38
C LEU A 57 14.06 -6.01 0.90
N GLN A 58 14.76 -4.90 0.76
CA GLN A 58 14.94 -3.92 1.81
C GLN A 58 14.42 -2.57 1.32
N PHE A 59 13.78 -1.80 2.20
CA PHE A 59 13.44 -0.42 1.92
C PHE A 59 13.32 0.40 3.20
N ASP A 60 13.44 1.72 3.04
CA ASP A 60 13.07 2.72 4.02
C ASP A 60 11.78 3.42 3.59
N ILE A 61 10.87 3.65 4.54
CA ILE A 61 9.71 4.50 4.35
C ILE A 61 9.81 5.73 5.24
N ALA A 62 9.43 6.89 4.74
CA ALA A 62 9.26 8.12 5.50
C ALA A 62 7.89 8.75 5.29
N TRP A 63 7.30 9.32 6.35
CA TRP A 63 5.96 9.92 6.34
C TRP A 63 5.82 11.04 7.38
N ASP A 64 4.79 11.86 7.22
CA ASP A 64 4.42 12.91 8.19
C ASP A 64 3.59 12.32 9.34
N THR A 65 4.19 12.25 10.52
CA THR A 65 3.55 11.70 11.73
C THR A 65 2.43 12.56 12.29
N SER A 66 2.35 13.84 11.91
CA SER A 66 1.23 14.70 12.31
C SER A 66 -0.07 14.33 11.58
N LEU A 67 0.04 13.63 10.45
CA LEU A 67 -1.09 13.27 9.61
C LEU A 67 -1.48 11.80 9.75
N VAL A 68 -0.49 10.90 9.77
CA VAL A 68 -0.71 9.45 9.74
C VAL A 68 0.32 8.69 10.57
N THR A 69 -0.06 7.48 11.00
CA THR A 69 0.88 6.47 11.51
C THR A 69 0.85 5.26 10.60
N LEU A 70 2.03 4.79 10.20
CA LEU A 70 2.20 3.52 9.51
C LEU A 70 2.47 2.40 10.51
N GLY A 71 1.80 1.27 10.32
CA GLY A 71 2.05 0.02 11.03
C GLY A 71 3.16 -0.82 10.41
N GLU A 72 3.39 -1.99 10.95
CA GLU A 72 4.32 -2.95 10.36
C GLU A 72 3.77 -3.50 9.03
N PRO A 73 4.60 -3.63 7.99
CA PRO A 73 4.18 -4.26 6.74
C PRO A 73 3.77 -5.72 6.96
N VAL A 74 2.78 -6.18 6.19
CA VAL A 74 2.22 -7.54 6.24
C VAL A 74 2.27 -8.14 4.83
N MET A 75 2.87 -9.32 4.67
CA MET A 75 2.90 -10.01 3.39
C MET A 75 1.49 -10.38 2.94
N VAL A 76 1.25 -10.33 1.63
CA VAL A 76 0.04 -10.93 1.06
C VAL A 76 0.09 -12.46 1.16
N ALA A 77 -1.06 -13.13 1.11
CA ALA A 77 -1.17 -14.57 1.28
C ALA A 77 -0.26 -15.38 0.32
N SER A 78 -0.13 -14.97 -0.94
CA SER A 78 0.76 -15.65 -1.91
C SER A 78 2.24 -15.62 -1.52
N ASN A 79 2.62 -14.71 -0.61
CA ASN A 79 3.99 -14.50 -0.14
C ASN A 79 4.14 -14.65 1.38
N GLU A 80 3.22 -15.34 2.06
CA GLU A 80 3.24 -15.52 3.53
C GLU A 80 4.49 -16.29 4.04
N PHE A 81 5.16 -17.03 3.15
CA PHE A 81 6.42 -17.72 3.45
C PHE A 81 7.62 -16.76 3.60
N MET A 82 7.46 -15.48 3.25
CA MET A 82 8.44 -14.44 3.49
C MET A 82 8.33 -13.92 4.92
N SER A 83 9.47 -13.78 5.59
CA SER A 83 9.59 -13.09 6.88
C SER A 83 9.81 -11.61 6.68
N ILE A 84 9.17 -10.80 7.51
CA ILE A 84 9.41 -9.35 7.62
C ILE A 84 10.12 -9.06 8.94
N ARG A 85 11.13 -8.20 8.90
CA ARG A 85 11.73 -7.57 10.08
C ARG A 85 11.74 -6.07 9.87
N SER A 86 11.02 -5.36 10.73
CA SER A 86 10.88 -3.91 10.63
C SER A 86 11.47 -3.24 11.87
N LYS A 87 12.20 -2.15 11.66
CA LYS A 87 12.53 -1.19 12.71
C LYS A 87 11.64 0.02 12.52
N MET A 88 10.62 0.13 13.35
CA MET A 88 9.69 1.26 13.36
C MET A 88 10.28 2.42 14.17
N GLY A 89 10.16 3.63 13.65
CA GLY A 89 10.56 4.87 14.31
C GLY A 89 9.52 5.98 14.09
N ALA A 90 9.80 7.17 14.62
CA ALA A 90 8.94 8.33 14.43
C ALA A 90 9.10 8.88 13.00
N GLY A 91 8.12 8.61 12.13
CA GLY A 91 8.07 9.14 10.76
C GLY A 91 9.02 8.46 9.79
N ARG A 92 9.71 7.41 10.23
CA ARG A 92 10.61 6.59 9.40
C ARG A 92 10.56 5.14 9.84
N SER A 93 10.69 4.22 8.89
CA SER A 93 10.92 2.81 9.15
C SER A 93 11.92 2.23 8.17
N ARG A 94 12.57 1.14 8.57
CA ARG A 94 13.32 0.25 7.68
C ARG A 94 12.72 -1.14 7.78
N SER A 95 12.45 -1.77 6.65
CA SER A 95 11.96 -3.13 6.57
C SER A 95 12.89 -4.00 5.74
N LEU A 96 13.13 -5.22 6.23
CA LEU A 96 13.84 -6.28 5.54
C LEU A 96 12.88 -7.47 5.37
N ILE A 97 12.72 -7.90 4.11
CA ILE A 97 11.90 -9.03 3.71
C ILE A 97 12.82 -10.10 3.14
N PHE A 98 12.71 -11.33 3.66
CA PHE A 98 13.57 -12.45 3.29
C PHE A 98 12.91 -13.78 3.62
N ASN A 99 13.46 -14.88 3.11
CA ASN A 99 13.22 -16.22 3.65
C ASN A 99 14.53 -17.02 3.69
N THR A 100 14.50 -18.16 4.37
CA THR A 100 15.64 -19.10 4.48
C THR A 100 15.50 -20.31 3.56
N GLN A 101 14.41 -20.37 2.78
CA GLN A 101 14.07 -21.49 1.91
C GLN A 101 14.59 -21.30 0.47
N SER A 102 15.24 -20.16 0.18
CA SER A 102 15.65 -19.75 -1.17
C SER A 102 14.48 -19.72 -2.16
N LYS A 103 13.25 -19.53 -1.66
CA LYS A 103 12.05 -19.46 -2.48
C LYS A 103 11.87 -18.03 -2.98
N ALA A 104 11.71 -17.85 -4.29
CA ALA A 104 11.41 -16.52 -4.84
C ALA A 104 10.00 -16.07 -4.46
N MET A 105 9.80 -14.76 -4.38
CA MET A 105 8.50 -14.10 -4.21
C MET A 105 7.59 -14.42 -5.40
N ASP A 106 6.31 -14.69 -5.14
CA ASP A 106 5.28 -14.75 -6.17
C ASP A 106 4.88 -13.33 -6.57
N LEU A 107 5.20 -12.95 -7.81
CA LEU A 107 4.92 -11.64 -8.38
C LEU A 107 3.71 -11.63 -9.34
N THR A 108 2.98 -12.75 -9.45
CA THR A 108 1.89 -12.93 -10.43
C THR A 108 0.77 -11.89 -10.26
N ALA A 109 0.41 -11.59 -9.00
CA ALA A 109 -0.59 -10.58 -8.67
C ALA A 109 -0.03 -9.15 -8.63
N GLY A 110 1.30 -8.99 -8.69
CA GLY A 110 2.00 -7.71 -8.52
C GLY A 110 2.03 -7.18 -7.09
N GLU A 111 0.96 -7.29 -6.31
CA GLU A 111 0.96 -6.92 -4.89
C GLU A 111 1.74 -7.93 -4.05
N ILE A 112 2.66 -7.44 -3.22
CA ILE A 112 3.57 -8.29 -2.43
C ILE A 112 3.40 -8.11 -0.93
N LEU A 113 2.98 -6.93 -0.48
CA LEU A 113 2.68 -6.66 0.91
C LEU A 113 1.72 -5.47 1.02
N THR A 114 1.16 -5.30 2.21
CA THR A 114 0.37 -4.14 2.58
C THR A 114 0.93 -3.51 3.84
N ILE A 115 0.73 -2.20 3.99
CA ILE A 115 1.14 -1.45 5.18
C ILE A 115 -0.12 -0.85 5.81
N PRO A 116 -0.49 -1.24 7.03
CA PRO A 116 -1.61 -0.63 7.75
C PRO A 116 -1.32 0.85 7.99
N VAL A 117 -2.34 1.69 7.79
CA VAL A 117 -2.27 3.13 7.96
C VAL A 117 -3.40 3.56 8.90
N THR A 118 -3.03 4.26 9.96
CA THR A 118 -3.96 4.97 10.84
C THR A 118 -3.91 6.46 10.53
N ILE A 119 -5.07 7.06 10.31
CA ILE A 119 -5.22 8.49 10.00
C ILE A 119 -5.52 9.27 11.29
N HIS A 120 -4.79 10.37 11.50
CA HIS A 120 -4.98 11.26 12.66
C HIS A 120 -5.52 12.64 12.27
N SER A 121 -5.46 12.98 10.98
CA SER A 121 -5.81 14.30 10.48
C SER A 121 -7.20 14.32 9.84
N ARG A 122 -7.94 15.40 10.13
CA ARG A 122 -9.20 15.76 9.47
C ARG A 122 -9.00 16.61 8.21
N MET A 123 -7.75 16.91 7.87
CA MET A 123 -7.44 17.75 6.72
C MET A 123 -7.84 17.06 5.43
N VAL A 124 -8.29 17.86 4.46
CA VAL A 124 -8.42 17.43 3.06
C VAL A 124 -7.11 17.74 2.35
N GLY A 125 -6.58 16.76 1.61
CA GLY A 125 -5.34 16.94 0.85
C GLY A 125 -4.61 15.63 0.62
N GLU A 126 -3.33 15.72 0.30
CA GLU A 126 -2.48 14.56 0.06
C GLU A 126 -1.24 14.63 0.96
N THR A 127 -0.83 13.50 1.50
CA THR A 127 0.47 13.36 2.19
C THR A 127 1.33 12.32 1.48
N PRO A 128 2.56 12.66 1.07
CA PRO A 128 3.44 11.73 0.38
C PRO A 128 4.00 10.68 1.35
N ILE A 129 4.15 9.45 0.87
CA ILE A 129 4.84 8.37 1.58
C ILE A 129 6.08 8.01 0.77
N GLN A 130 7.23 8.46 1.26
CA GLN A 130 8.48 8.36 0.51
C GLN A 130 9.10 6.98 0.69
N LEU A 131 9.42 6.34 -0.43
CA LEU A 131 10.14 5.07 -0.49
C LEU A 131 11.58 5.35 -0.90
N THR A 132 12.55 4.97 -0.05
CA THR A 132 13.98 5.24 -0.26
C THR A 132 14.84 4.05 0.15
N GLN A 133 16.14 4.09 -0.16
CA GLN A 133 17.10 3.03 0.23
C GLN A 133 16.64 1.61 -0.15
N VAL A 134 16.02 1.51 -1.33
CA VAL A 134 15.49 0.25 -1.85
C VAL A 134 16.61 -0.64 -2.34
N ILE A 135 16.61 -1.89 -1.88
CA ILE A 135 17.46 -2.96 -2.40
C ILE A 135 16.54 -4.12 -2.74
N VAL A 136 16.51 -4.51 -4.02
CA VAL A 136 15.80 -5.70 -4.47
C VAL A 136 16.83 -6.78 -4.73
N ALA A 137 16.78 -7.87 -3.96
CA ALA A 137 17.76 -8.95 -4.05
C ALA A 137 17.22 -10.08 -4.93
N GLY A 138 17.93 -10.36 -6.01
CA GLY A 138 17.72 -11.51 -6.87
C GLY A 138 18.62 -12.70 -6.51
N SER A 139 18.74 -13.64 -7.46
CA SER A 139 19.55 -14.85 -7.30
C SER A 139 21.01 -14.53 -6.97
N ASN A 140 21.61 -15.35 -6.10
CA ASN A 140 23.00 -15.21 -5.65
C ASN A 140 23.31 -13.85 -4.98
N ALA A 141 22.33 -13.26 -4.30
CA ALA A 141 22.43 -11.96 -3.64
C ALA A 141 22.84 -10.81 -4.57
N LYS A 142 22.57 -10.94 -5.88
CA LYS A 142 22.74 -9.85 -6.82
C LYS A 142 21.58 -8.88 -6.70
N GLN A 143 21.89 -7.59 -6.61
CA GLN A 143 20.88 -6.56 -6.67
C GLN A 143 20.23 -6.52 -8.07
N ILE A 144 18.92 -6.36 -8.11
CA ILE A 144 18.15 -6.07 -9.32
C ILE A 144 17.84 -4.58 -9.30
N ASP A 145 18.30 -3.85 -10.32
CA ASP A 145 18.01 -2.44 -10.46
C ASP A 145 16.63 -2.26 -11.08
N LEU A 146 15.73 -1.66 -10.30
CA LEU A 146 14.33 -1.47 -10.67
C LEU A 146 13.92 -0.02 -10.45
N PRO A 147 13.03 0.55 -11.29
CA PRO A 147 12.38 1.81 -10.99
C PRO A 147 11.66 1.76 -9.64
N VAL A 148 11.75 2.84 -8.86
CA VAL A 148 11.12 2.96 -7.54
C VAL A 148 10.14 4.11 -7.57
N LEU A 149 8.88 3.84 -7.22
CA LEU A 149 7.84 4.85 -7.09
C LEU A 149 7.36 4.95 -5.65
N SER A 150 7.40 6.17 -5.11
CA SER A 150 6.80 6.52 -3.83
C SER A 150 5.28 6.63 -3.93
N GLY A 151 4.62 6.44 -2.79
CA GLY A 151 3.17 6.47 -2.68
C GLY A 151 2.66 7.78 -2.10
N ARG A 152 1.34 7.84 -1.88
CA ARG A 152 0.69 8.93 -1.14
C ARG A 152 -0.61 8.46 -0.50
N ILE A 153 -1.05 9.18 0.52
CA ILE A 153 -2.37 9.03 1.11
C ILE A 153 -3.18 10.27 0.77
N ILE A 154 -4.34 10.06 0.16
CA ILE A 154 -5.29 11.09 -0.21
C ILE A 154 -6.36 11.13 0.88
N LEU A 155 -6.33 12.18 1.69
CA LEU A 155 -7.24 12.41 2.80
C LEU A 155 -8.50 13.10 2.28
N THR A 156 -9.64 12.44 2.45
CA THR A 156 -10.95 12.99 2.12
C THR A 156 -11.70 13.31 3.40
N GLY A 157 -12.30 14.50 3.45
CA GLY A 157 -13.10 14.94 4.57
C GLY A 157 -14.14 15.93 4.10
N THR A 158 -15.11 16.22 4.95
CA THR A 158 -15.89 17.45 4.86
C THR A 158 -15.08 18.54 5.56
N ALA A 159 -14.53 19.49 4.80
CA ALA A 159 -13.96 20.70 5.39
C ALA A 159 -15.04 21.32 6.28
N THR A 160 -14.90 21.17 7.59
CA THR A 160 -15.81 21.83 8.53
C THR A 160 -15.21 23.22 8.74
N PRO A 161 -15.94 24.30 8.43
CA PRO A 161 -15.43 25.66 8.51
C PRO A 161 -15.00 26.06 9.92
#